data_AF-A0A8K0KU13-F1
#
_entry.id   AF-A0A8K0KU13-F1
#
_cell.length_a   1.000
_cell.length_b   1.000
_cell.length_c   1.000
_cell.angle_alpha   90.00
_cell.angle_beta   90.00
_cell.angle_gamma   90.00
#
_symmetry.space_group_name_H-M   'P 1'
#
loop_
_entity.id
_entity.type
_entity.pdbx_description
1 polymer ?
#
loop_
_entity_poly.entity_id
_entity_poly.type
_entity_poly.pdbx_seq_one_letter_code
_entity_poly.pdbx_strand_id
1 'polypeptide(L)'
;MQILQERCEATVKFIWLFNDVFDILNSRNLLSKEFKSPIKESNSDKIFARLTSLKSFVDNLKSKDGLSILQSKRKTGFLGMVVAGASVCALFRDLRGSEKIEFLLTYKLSQDHLESFFSAIRSKGGFNNNLTTIQFRAAY
;
A
#
# COMPACT_ATOMS: atom_id res chain seq x y z
N MET A 1 11.46 31.36 13.73
CA MET A 1 11.09 30.18 12.91
C MET A 1 10.96 28.89 13.73
N GLN A 2 10.91 28.95 15.07
CA GLN A 2 10.89 27.77 15.97
C GLN A 2 9.47 27.46 16.51
N ILE A 3 8.57 28.46 16.52
CA ILE A 3 7.22 28.37 17.11
C ILE A 3 6.19 27.71 16.15
N LEU A 4 6.49 27.62 14.85
CA LEU A 4 5.61 26.95 13.86
C LEU A 4 5.81 25.43 13.79
N GLN A 5 6.91 24.89 14.33
CA GLN A 5 7.18 23.43 14.30
C GLN A 5 6.36 22.65 15.34
N GLU A 6 6.08 23.23 16.51
CA GLU A 6 5.37 22.53 17.61
C GLU A 6 3.91 22.17 17.28
N ARG A 7 3.27 22.82 16.31
CA ARG A 7 1.84 22.57 15.97
C ARG A 7 1.62 21.58 14.82
N CYS A 8 2.67 21.16 14.13
CA CYS A 8 2.56 20.34 12.92
C CYS A 8 3.26 18.99 13.00
N GLU A 9 3.96 18.69 14.11
CA GLU A 9 4.76 17.47 14.25
C GLU A 9 3.95 16.19 14.01
N ALA A 10 2.74 16.10 14.60
CA ALA A 10 1.86 14.95 14.41
C ALA A 10 1.45 14.75 12.94
N THR A 11 1.21 15.85 12.21
CA THR A 11 0.88 15.83 10.78
C THR A 11 2.08 15.42 9.94
N VAL A 12 3.27 15.95 10.25
CA VAL A 12 4.52 15.58 9.58
C VAL A 12 4.79 14.08 9.76
N LYS A 13 4.64 13.58 11.00
CA LYS A 13 4.78 12.15 11.32
C LYS A 13 3.79 11.30 10.53
N PHE A 14 2.53 11.73 10.43
CA PHE A 14 1.52 11.06 9.62
C PHE A 14 1.94 10.98 8.15
N ILE A 15 2.31 12.11 7.54
CA ILE A 15 2.67 12.18 6.11
C ILE A 15 3.85 11.25 5.81
N TRP A 16 4.93 11.32 6.58
CA TRP A 16 6.11 10.48 6.34
C TRP A 16 5.82 8.99 6.55
N LEU A 17 5.08 8.64 7.61
CA LEU A 17 4.73 7.25 7.87
C LEU A 17 3.90 6.66 6.74
N PHE A 18 2.87 7.38 6.29
CA PHE A 18 2.01 6.90 5.20
C PHE A 18 2.75 6.90 3.86
N ASN A 19 3.59 7.89 3.56
CA ASN A 19 4.44 7.88 2.37
C ASN A 19 5.30 6.61 2.33
N ASP A 20 6.00 6.30 3.41
CA ASP A 20 6.89 5.14 3.47
C ASP A 20 6.12 3.83 3.32
N VAL A 21 4.93 3.72 3.92
CA VAL A 21 4.04 2.55 3.77
C VAL A 21 3.54 2.42 2.34
N PHE A 22 3.13 3.52 1.70
CA PHE A 22 2.72 3.50 0.29
C PHE A 22 3.87 3.06 -0.61
N ASP A 23 5.08 3.55 -0.37
CA ASP A 23 6.28 3.14 -1.10
C ASP A 23 6.55 1.64 -0.91
N ILE A 24 6.43 1.12 0.32
CA ILE A 24 6.59 -0.32 0.62
C ILE A 24 5.54 -1.15 -0.11
N LEU A 25 4.27 -0.73 -0.12
CA LEU A 25 3.17 -1.49 -0.72
C LEU A 25 3.08 -1.32 -2.24
N ASN A 26 3.94 -0.50 -2.84
CA ASN A 26 3.97 -0.21 -4.27
C ASN A 26 5.41 -0.29 -4.84
N SER A 27 6.24 -1.23 -4.36
CA SER A 27 7.58 -1.44 -4.89
C SER A 27 7.53 -2.10 -6.26
N ARG A 28 8.14 -1.44 -7.27
CA ARG A 28 8.03 -1.81 -8.71
C ARG A 28 9.33 -2.31 -9.32
N ASN A 29 10.48 -1.85 -8.83
CA ASN A 29 11.77 -2.03 -9.48
C ASN A 29 12.82 -2.54 -8.50
N LEU A 30 13.62 -3.52 -8.94
CA LEU A 30 14.76 -4.10 -8.25
C LEU A 30 15.83 -3.10 -7.83
N LEU A 31 16.02 -2.03 -8.61
CA LEU A 31 17.04 -0.99 -8.38
C LEU A 31 16.55 0.16 -7.50
N SER A 32 15.27 0.17 -7.12
CA SER A 32 14.73 1.16 -6.19
C SER A 32 15.41 1.05 -4.83
N LYS A 33 15.55 2.19 -4.15
CA LYS A 33 16.22 2.31 -2.85
C LYS A 33 15.22 2.55 -1.73
N GLU A 34 15.67 2.41 -0.49
CA GLU A 34 14.88 2.69 0.72
C GLU A 34 13.54 1.92 0.72
N PHE A 35 12.45 2.57 1.14
CA PHE A 35 11.13 1.95 1.23
C PHE A 35 10.48 1.62 -0.12
N LYS A 36 11.02 2.14 -1.23
CA LYS A 36 10.61 1.75 -2.59
C LYS A 36 11.31 0.47 -3.06
N SER A 37 12.37 0.04 -2.38
CA SER A 37 13.11 -1.17 -2.76
C SER A 37 12.27 -2.43 -2.57
N PRO A 38 12.57 -3.53 -3.29
CA PRO A 38 11.92 -4.81 -3.05
C PRO A 38 12.19 -5.29 -1.63
N ILE A 39 11.26 -6.06 -1.06
CA ILE A 39 11.50 -6.71 0.23
C ILE A 39 12.48 -7.85 0.00
N LYS A 40 13.60 -7.83 0.73
CA LYS A 40 14.69 -8.81 0.72
C LYS A 40 15.03 -9.15 2.16
N GLU A 41 15.75 -10.26 2.35
CA GLU A 41 16.18 -10.65 3.69
C GLU A 41 16.95 -9.52 4.40
N SER A 42 17.90 -8.90 3.69
CA SER A 42 18.76 -7.83 4.21
C SER A 42 18.04 -6.53 4.61
N ASN A 43 16.81 -6.29 4.14
CA ASN A 43 16.05 -5.08 4.48
C ASN A 43 14.68 -5.36 5.13
N SER A 44 14.30 -6.64 5.27
CA SER A 44 12.98 -7.05 5.73
C SER A 44 12.66 -6.53 7.12
N ASP A 45 13.61 -6.58 8.06
CA ASP A 45 13.42 -6.06 9.42
C ASP A 45 13.10 -4.57 9.43
N LYS A 46 13.81 -3.75 8.64
CA LYS A 46 13.55 -2.31 8.51
C LYS A 46 12.15 -2.04 7.97
N ILE A 47 11.74 -2.78 6.94
CA ILE A 47 10.42 -2.67 6.32
C ILE A 47 9.32 -3.10 7.29
N PHE A 48 9.51 -4.23 7.98
CA PHE A 48 8.55 -4.78 8.93
C PHE A 48 8.38 -3.88 10.15
N ALA A 49 9.47 -3.28 10.65
CA ALA A 49 9.41 -2.28 11.71
C ALA A 49 8.59 -1.06 11.28
N ARG A 50 8.72 -0.60 10.03
CA ARG A 50 7.93 0.52 9.50
C ARG A 50 6.44 0.16 9.37
N LEU A 51 6.11 -1.03 8.87
CA LEU A 51 4.72 -1.53 8.82
C LEU A 51 4.11 -1.74 10.22
N THR A 52 4.92 -2.16 11.19
CA THR A 52 4.51 -2.27 12.60
C THR A 52 4.24 -0.88 13.21
N SER A 53 5.06 0.12 12.84
CA SER A 53 4.86 1.51 13.24
C SER A 53 3.55 2.08 12.71
N LEU A 54 3.14 1.70 11.48
CA LEU A 54 1.82 2.04 10.95
C LEU A 54 0.70 1.47 11.82
N LYS A 55 0.76 0.17 12.14
CA LYS A 55 -0.25 -0.47 12.99
C LYS A 55 -0.39 0.29 14.33
N SER A 56 0.73 0.51 15.02
CA SER A 56 0.74 1.23 16.29
C SER A 56 0.17 2.65 16.16
N PHE A 57 0.51 3.36 15.07
CA PHE A 57 -0.06 4.68 14.80
C PHE A 57 -1.58 4.64 14.60
N VAL A 58 -2.08 3.70 13.79
CA VAL A 58 -3.50 3.56 13.49
C VAL A 58 -4.32 3.12 14.72
N ASP A 59 -3.80 2.20 15.53
CA ASP A 59 -4.45 1.76 16.77
C ASP A 59 -4.68 2.93 17.74
N ASN A 60 -3.75 3.89 17.77
CA ASN A 60 -3.80 5.06 18.66
C ASN A 60 -4.45 6.30 18.03
N LEU A 61 -4.77 6.28 16.73
CA LEU A 61 -5.34 7.43 16.04
C LEU A 61 -6.81 7.60 16.43
N LYS A 62 -7.15 8.78 16.96
CA LYS A 62 -8.48 9.14 17.44
C LYS A 62 -8.99 10.42 16.78
N SER A 63 -10.32 10.57 16.69
CA SER A 63 -10.94 11.84 16.33
C SER A 63 -10.76 12.89 17.43
N LYS A 64 -11.15 14.14 17.17
CA LYS A 64 -11.18 15.20 18.18
C LYS A 64 -12.03 14.83 19.40
N ASP A 65 -13.07 14.02 19.20
CA ASP A 65 -13.98 13.54 20.24
C ASP A 65 -13.48 12.27 20.95
N GLY A 66 -12.25 11.82 20.65
CA GLY A 66 -11.64 10.65 21.28
C GLY A 66 -12.03 9.30 20.67
N LEU A 67 -12.92 9.27 19.67
CA LEU A 67 -13.32 8.03 18.99
C LEU A 67 -12.15 7.46 18.18
N SER A 68 -11.83 6.18 18.36
CA SER A 68 -10.80 5.49 17.55
C SER A 68 -11.14 5.57 16.06
N ILE A 69 -10.14 5.81 15.22
CA ILE A 69 -10.31 5.81 13.75
C ILE A 69 -10.87 4.47 13.26
N LEU A 70 -10.50 3.36 13.91
CA LEU A 70 -10.92 2.00 13.58
C LEU A 70 -12.39 1.72 13.92
N GLN A 71 -12.98 2.52 14.81
CA GLN A 71 -14.41 2.46 15.16
C GLN A 71 -15.25 3.48 14.36
N SER A 72 -14.59 4.38 13.63
CA SER A 72 -15.26 5.44 12.87
C SER A 72 -15.76 4.98 11.50
N LYS A 73 -16.58 5.82 10.85
CA LYS A 73 -16.98 5.65 9.44
C LYS A 73 -15.80 5.73 8.45
N ARG A 74 -14.64 6.24 8.88
CA ARG A 74 -13.42 6.39 8.04
C ARG A 74 -12.45 5.22 8.17
N LYS A 75 -12.80 4.17 8.93
CA LYS A 75 -11.90 3.05 9.26
C LYS A 75 -11.32 2.30 8.07
N THR A 76 -12.05 2.22 6.94
CA THR A 76 -11.75 1.27 5.86
C THR A 76 -10.35 1.44 5.27
N GLY A 77 -9.95 2.67 4.94
CA GLY A 77 -8.62 2.91 4.37
C GLY A 77 -7.49 2.58 5.36
N PHE A 78 -7.63 2.99 6.62
CA PHE A 78 -6.64 2.73 7.66
C PHE A 78 -6.51 1.24 7.98
N LEU A 79 -7.64 0.56 8.18
CA LEU A 79 -7.67 -0.88 8.43
C LEU A 79 -7.11 -1.65 7.23
N GLY A 80 -7.48 -1.26 6.02
CA GLY A 80 -6.98 -1.87 4.79
C GLY A 80 -5.46 -1.79 4.68
N MET A 81 -4.85 -0.64 4.98
CA MET A 81 -3.39 -0.51 4.97
C MET A 81 -2.71 -1.35 6.07
N VAL A 82 -3.28 -1.42 7.26
CA VAL A 82 -2.75 -2.27 8.35
C VAL A 82 -2.81 -3.75 7.96
N VAL A 83 -3.95 -4.21 7.41
CA VAL A 83 -4.13 -5.59 6.96
C VAL A 83 -3.20 -5.90 5.79
N ALA A 84 -3.06 -5.01 4.82
CA ALA A 84 -2.14 -5.18 3.69
C ALA A 84 -0.69 -5.29 4.18
N GLY A 85 -0.26 -4.41 5.09
CA GLY A 85 1.07 -4.46 5.70
C GLY A 85 1.33 -5.78 6.41
N ALA A 86 0.40 -6.22 7.27
CA ALA A 86 0.51 -7.50 7.98
C ALA A 86 0.56 -8.71 7.01
N SER A 87 -0.27 -8.68 5.96
CA SER A 87 -0.33 -9.74 4.95
C SER A 87 0.97 -9.82 4.14
N VAL A 88 1.57 -8.68 3.77
CA VAL A 88 2.88 -8.64 3.09
C VAL A 88 3.98 -9.22 3.97
N CYS A 89 4.00 -8.89 5.27
CA CYS A 89 4.97 -9.47 6.20
C CYS A 89 4.84 -11.00 6.29
N ALA A 90 3.61 -11.50 6.44
CA ALA A 90 3.34 -12.94 6.51
C ALA A 90 3.72 -13.65 5.19
N LEU A 91 3.26 -13.11 4.06
CA LEU A 91 3.55 -13.66 2.74
C LEU A 91 5.05 -13.75 2.45
N PHE A 92 5.82 -12.69 2.77
CA PHE A 92 7.26 -12.72 2.57
C PHE A 92 7.94 -13.79 3.43
N ARG A 93 7.55 -13.94 4.71
CA ARG A 93 8.08 -14.98 5.59
C ARG A 93 7.78 -16.38 5.06
N ASP A 94 6.56 -16.63 4.59
CA ASP A 94 6.15 -17.93 4.06
C ASP A 94 6.89 -18.30 2.77
N LEU A 95 7.00 -17.34 1.83
CA LEU A 95 7.70 -17.56 0.57
C LEU A 95 9.21 -17.69 0.74
N ARG A 96 9.81 -16.97 1.71
CA ARG A 96 11.23 -17.12 2.03
C ARG A 96 11.54 -18.38 2.83
N GLY A 97 10.71 -18.74 3.80
CA GLY A 97 10.88 -19.98 4.57
C GLY A 97 10.79 -21.25 3.71
N SER A 98 10.23 -21.13 2.51
CA SER A 98 10.22 -22.20 1.49
C SER A 98 11.26 -22.01 0.37
N GLU A 99 12.20 -21.05 0.52
CA GLU A 99 13.25 -20.70 -0.45
C GLU A 99 12.74 -20.37 -1.87
N LYS A 100 11.46 -19.97 -2.01
CA LYS A 100 10.81 -19.79 -3.31
C LYS A 100 11.15 -18.48 -4.04
N ILE A 101 11.58 -17.46 -3.29
CA ILE A 101 11.81 -16.11 -3.83
C ILE A 101 13.07 -15.52 -3.22
N GLU A 102 13.85 -14.74 -3.96
CA GLU A 102 14.94 -13.93 -3.39
C GLU A 102 14.47 -12.58 -2.85
N PHE A 103 13.39 -12.06 -3.43
CA PHE A 103 12.80 -10.77 -3.11
C PHE A 103 11.30 -10.73 -3.45
N LEU A 104 10.58 -9.76 -2.89
CA LEU A 104 9.17 -9.52 -3.19
C LEU A 104 8.96 -8.09 -3.70
N LEU A 105 8.38 -7.97 -4.89
CA LEU A 105 7.85 -6.72 -5.44
C LEU A 105 6.36 -6.63 -5.12
N THR A 106 6.01 -5.80 -4.13
CA THR A 106 4.64 -5.64 -3.64
C THR A 106 3.67 -5.07 -4.68
N TYR A 107 4.17 -4.33 -5.68
CA TYR A 107 3.34 -3.90 -6.81
C TYR A 107 2.69 -5.07 -7.56
N LYS A 108 3.33 -6.25 -7.59
CA LYS A 108 2.77 -7.45 -8.24
C LYS A 108 1.56 -8.02 -7.50
N LEU A 109 1.32 -7.58 -6.27
CA LEU A 109 0.15 -7.95 -5.46
C LEU A 109 -1.02 -6.97 -5.66
N SER A 110 -0.80 -5.84 -6.36
CA SER A 110 -1.84 -4.82 -6.60
C SER A 110 -2.74 -5.18 -7.79
N GLN A 111 -3.98 -4.68 -7.74
CA GLN A 111 -4.94 -4.74 -8.83
C GLN A 111 -4.62 -3.82 -10.03
N ASP A 112 -3.58 -2.98 -9.96
CA ASP A 112 -3.17 -2.05 -11.03
C ASP A 112 -3.03 -2.75 -12.41
N HIS A 113 -2.58 -4.01 -12.42
CA HIS A 113 -2.46 -4.79 -13.65
C HIS A 113 -3.85 -5.08 -14.28
N LEU A 114 -4.86 -5.38 -13.45
CA LEU A 114 -6.24 -5.55 -13.89
C LEU A 114 -6.85 -4.24 -14.35
N GLU A 115 -6.57 -3.14 -13.66
CA GLU A 115 -7.05 -1.80 -14.07
C GLU A 115 -6.45 -1.37 -15.42
N SER A 116 -5.15 -1.63 -15.62
CA SER A 116 -4.46 -1.39 -16.88
C SER A 116 -5.05 -2.24 -18.00
N PHE A 117 -5.33 -3.52 -17.73
CA PHE A 117 -5.99 -4.42 -18.66
C PHE A 117 -7.39 -3.91 -19.06
N PHE A 118 -8.22 -3.54 -18.09
CA PHE A 118 -9.55 -2.98 -18.39
C PHE A 118 -9.48 -1.66 -19.15
N SER A 119 -8.46 -0.84 -18.92
CA SER A 119 -8.23 0.39 -19.69
C SER A 119 -7.90 0.09 -21.15
N ALA A 120 -7.06 -0.93 -21.40
CA ALA A 120 -6.77 -1.40 -22.74
C ALA A 120 -8.03 -1.95 -23.45
N ILE A 121 -8.87 -2.71 -22.73
CA ILE A 121 -10.16 -3.16 -23.28
C ILE A 121 -11.05 -1.97 -23.67
N ARG A 122 -11.24 -0.99 -22.79
CA ARG A 122 -12.07 0.19 -23.08
C ARG A 122 -11.54 0.98 -24.27
N SER A 123 -10.22 1.08 -24.45
CA SER A 123 -9.64 1.79 -25.61
C SER A 123 -10.00 1.16 -26.96
N LYS A 124 -10.35 -0.14 -27.01
CA LYS A 124 -10.84 -0.79 -28.24
C LYS A 124 -12.24 -0.31 -28.65
N GLY A 125 -13.00 0.32 -27.74
CA GLY A 125 -14.32 0.89 -27.99
C GLY A 125 -14.32 2.29 -28.63
N GLY A 126 -13.14 2.85 -28.93
CA GLY A 126 -13.02 4.23 -29.43
C GLY A 126 -13.60 5.22 -28.43
N PHE A 127 -14.61 5.99 -28.84
CA PHE A 127 -15.29 6.95 -27.97
C PHE A 127 -16.27 6.30 -26.96
N ASN A 128 -16.49 4.99 -27.01
CA ASN A 128 -17.34 4.29 -26.05
C ASN A 128 -16.51 3.68 -24.89
N ASN A 129 -16.48 4.39 -23.76
CA ASN A 129 -15.81 3.92 -22.54
C ASN A 129 -16.62 2.86 -21.75
N ASN A 130 -17.91 2.68 -22.05
CA ASN A 130 -18.81 1.76 -21.37
C ASN A 130 -19.25 0.65 -22.33
N LEU A 131 -18.39 -0.35 -22.50
CA LEU A 131 -18.67 -1.49 -23.37
C LEU A 131 -19.88 -2.30 -22.88
N THR A 132 -20.70 -2.77 -23.80
CA THR A 132 -21.66 -3.85 -23.51
C THR A 132 -20.91 -5.16 -23.26
N THR A 133 -21.58 -6.16 -22.68
CA THR A 133 -20.98 -7.49 -22.47
C THR A 133 -20.52 -8.15 -23.78
N ILE A 134 -21.24 -7.94 -24.88
CA ILE A 134 -20.88 -8.42 -26.23
C ILE A 134 -19.60 -7.72 -26.72
N GLN A 135 -19.52 -6.40 -26.56
CA GLN A 135 -18.35 -5.61 -26.97
C GLN A 135 -17.12 -5.95 -26.12
N PHE A 136 -17.30 -6.13 -24.81
CA PHE A 136 -16.25 -6.60 -23.91
C PHE A 136 -15.73 -7.97 -24.37
N ARG A 137 -16.63 -8.93 -24.64
CA ARG A 137 -16.26 -10.27 -25.13
C ARG A 137 -15.50 -10.21 -26.46
N ALA A 138 -15.86 -9.32 -27.37
CA ALA A 138 -15.16 -9.15 -28.64
C ALA A 138 -13.78 -8.48 -28.48
N ALA A 139 -13.57 -7.75 -27.38
CA ALA A 139 -12.34 -7.00 -27.10
C ALA A 139 -11.36 -7.72 -26.17
N TYR A 140 -11.82 -8.71 -25.39
CA TYR A 140 -11.02 -9.56 -24.50
C TYR A 140 -10.14 -10.52 -25.31
#